data_AF-A0A8H7CFM9-F1
#
_entry.id   AF-A0A8H7CFM9-F1
#
_cell.length_a   1.000
_cell.length_b   1.000
_cell.length_c   1.000
_cell.angle_alpha   90.00
_cell.angle_beta   90.00
_cell.angle_gamma   90.00
#
_symmetry.space_group_name_H-M   'P 1'
#
loop_
_entity.id
_entity.type
_entity.pdbx_description
1 polymer ?
#
loop_
_entity_poly.entity_id
_entity_poly.type
_entity_poly.pdbx_seq_one_letter_code
_entity_poly.pdbx_strand_id
1 'polypeptide(L)'
;MLATLNHRSSRTGSHGASMGYPDEMEGHSVDMPRDSKNSLAGEADGSGADGDLLDIGDEVGFNNFDFEGGGDVDIAKNTGAAPVCSPPPNAATIQLVESFQPFSPNILTGPRVNTIGFGHRCSSPACAEAGKIPISRQTAQALLINDLIAAIQGVNNIVSPNVRLTLTDNQIGALASLLYTIGPQALRVSRLIANLEHRDRADH
;
A
#
# COMPACT_ATOMS: atom_id res chain seq x y z
N MET A 1 -2.58 -47.31 54.47
CA MET A 1 -2.98 -48.69 54.13
C MET A 1 -3.03 -48.80 52.62
N LEU A 2 -2.58 -49.96 52.11
CA LEU A 2 -2.18 -50.28 50.74
C LEU A 2 -3.20 -49.96 49.64
N ALA A 3 -2.70 -49.64 48.44
CA ALA A 3 -3.05 -50.37 47.22
C ALA A 3 -2.03 -50.07 46.09
N THR A 4 -1.18 -51.07 45.84
CA THR A 4 -0.32 -51.24 44.66
C THR A 4 -1.17 -51.81 43.53
N LEU A 5 -1.08 -51.28 42.29
CA LEU A 5 -1.54 -52.01 41.11
C LEU A 5 -0.60 -51.80 39.91
N ASN A 6 -0.36 -52.93 39.26
CA ASN A 6 0.71 -53.27 38.34
C ASN A 6 0.39 -52.92 36.87
N HIS A 7 1.48 -52.86 36.10
CA HIS A 7 1.61 -52.90 34.64
C HIS A 7 0.46 -53.48 33.80
N ARG A 8 0.18 -52.81 32.66
CA ARG A 8 -0.05 -53.51 31.39
C ARG A 8 0.50 -52.72 30.20
N SER A 9 1.44 -53.37 29.52
CA SER A 9 1.98 -53.02 28.22
C SER A 9 0.95 -53.41 27.14
N SER A 10 0.72 -52.52 26.17
CA SER A 10 0.10 -52.86 24.89
C SER A 10 0.75 -52.02 23.78
N ARG A 11 1.60 -52.70 23.00
CA ARG A 11 2.00 -52.31 21.64
C ARG A 11 0.82 -52.52 20.69
N THR A 12 0.44 -51.46 19.99
CA THR A 12 -0.01 -51.45 18.58
C THR A 12 0.41 -50.06 18.08
N GLY A 13 1.13 -49.83 16.98
CA GLY A 13 1.17 -50.53 15.71
C GLY A 13 0.44 -49.68 14.66
N SER A 14 1.01 -48.54 14.23
CA SER A 14 0.48 -47.78 13.09
C SER A 14 1.62 -47.14 12.28
N HIS A 15 2.02 -47.89 11.24
CA HIS A 15 2.39 -47.45 9.89
C HIS A 15 2.86 -46.00 9.71
N GLY A 16 4.17 -45.83 9.56
CA GLY A 16 4.77 -44.69 8.90
C GLY A 16 4.54 -44.79 7.39
N ALA A 17 3.87 -43.79 6.81
CA ALA A 17 3.89 -43.55 5.38
C ALA A 17 5.10 -42.65 5.06
N SER A 18 6.18 -43.29 4.62
CA SER A 18 7.30 -42.67 3.94
C SER A 18 6.85 -42.27 2.54
N MET A 19 6.50 -41.01 2.34
CA MET A 19 6.22 -40.46 1.02
C MET A 19 7.54 -39.97 0.43
N GLY A 20 8.13 -40.80 -0.43
CA GLY A 20 9.32 -40.45 -1.20
C GLY A 20 8.98 -39.38 -2.24
N TYR A 21 9.69 -38.26 -2.18
CA TYR A 21 9.79 -37.31 -3.28
C TYR A 21 10.92 -37.80 -4.20
N PRO A 22 10.69 -37.98 -5.50
CA PRO A 22 11.79 -38.03 -6.45
C PRO A 22 12.34 -36.61 -6.65
N ASP A 23 13.60 -36.43 -6.25
CA ASP A 23 14.55 -35.56 -6.94
C ASP A 23 14.56 -35.93 -8.42
N GLU A 24 14.34 -34.98 -9.33
CA GLU A 24 15.19 -34.77 -10.52
C GLU A 24 15.00 -33.32 -11.00
N MET A 25 16.13 -32.63 -11.09
CA MET A 25 16.29 -31.30 -11.64
C MET A 25 16.55 -31.39 -13.13
N GLU A 26 15.83 -30.63 -13.96
CA GLU A 26 16.38 -30.11 -15.21
C GLU A 26 16.04 -28.63 -15.35
N GLY A 27 17.10 -27.83 -15.45
CA GLY A 27 17.05 -26.39 -15.59
C GLY A 27 16.58 -25.97 -16.98
N HIS A 28 15.77 -24.93 -17.01
CA HIS A 28 15.58 -24.09 -18.19
C HIS A 28 15.98 -22.66 -17.81
N SER A 29 17.25 -22.34 -18.10
CA SER A 29 17.75 -20.97 -18.11
C SER A 29 17.13 -20.26 -19.32
N VAL A 30 16.16 -19.38 -19.07
CA VAL A 30 15.68 -18.45 -20.09
C VAL A 30 16.62 -17.25 -20.08
N ASP A 31 17.56 -17.24 -21.04
CA ASP A 31 18.36 -16.08 -21.40
C ASP A 31 17.44 -14.93 -21.83
N MET A 32 17.42 -13.85 -21.05
CA MET A 32 16.83 -12.58 -21.47
C MET A 32 17.92 -11.69 -22.07
N PRO A 33 17.80 -11.26 -23.34
CA PRO A 33 18.75 -10.31 -23.92
C PRO A 33 18.58 -8.92 -23.28
N ARG A 34 19.67 -8.42 -22.70
CA ARG A 34 19.86 -7.00 -22.38
C ARG A 34 20.31 -6.29 -23.64
N ASP A 35 19.40 -5.60 -24.32
CA ASP A 35 19.77 -4.60 -25.32
C ASP A 35 19.69 -3.20 -24.71
N SER A 36 20.89 -2.70 -24.42
CA SER A 36 21.20 -1.30 -24.17
C SER A 36 21.18 -0.53 -25.49
N LYS A 37 20.29 0.45 -25.66
CA LYS A 37 20.54 1.65 -26.49
C LYS A 37 19.81 2.86 -25.94
N ASN A 38 20.51 3.56 -25.04
CA ASN A 38 20.32 4.97 -24.76
C ASN A 38 21.01 5.75 -25.89
N SER A 39 20.26 6.53 -26.68
CA SER A 39 20.80 7.59 -27.53
C SER A 39 19.66 8.30 -28.26
N LEU A 40 19.23 9.45 -27.76
CA LEU A 40 18.80 10.57 -28.61
C LEU A 40 19.08 11.87 -27.85
N ALA A 41 20.29 12.39 -28.07
CA ALA A 41 20.55 13.82 -27.96
C ALA A 41 20.08 14.48 -29.27
N GLY A 42 19.42 15.62 -29.16
CA GLY A 42 18.97 16.44 -30.27
C GLY A 42 18.66 17.85 -29.76
N GLU A 43 19.67 18.70 -29.84
CA GLU A 43 19.56 20.16 -29.72
C GLU A 43 18.84 20.73 -30.96
N ALA A 44 17.95 21.71 -30.76
CA ALA A 44 17.55 22.69 -31.78
C ALA A 44 16.92 23.95 -31.14
N ASP A 45 17.77 24.94 -30.91
CA ASP A 45 17.66 26.39 -31.19
C ASP A 45 16.31 27.00 -31.69
N GLY A 46 15.94 28.13 -31.06
CA GLY A 46 15.90 29.40 -31.79
C GLY A 46 14.56 30.01 -32.22
N SER A 47 14.06 30.94 -31.40
CA SER A 47 13.48 32.26 -31.76
C SER A 47 12.25 32.38 -32.69
N GLY A 48 11.19 33.02 -32.15
CA GLY A 48 10.72 34.29 -32.71
C GLY A 48 9.27 34.40 -33.21
N ALA A 49 8.55 35.31 -32.55
CA ALA A 49 7.50 36.21 -33.06
C ALA A 49 6.01 35.77 -33.02
N ASP A 50 5.34 36.36 -32.03
CA ASP A 50 4.20 37.29 -32.14
C ASP A 50 2.86 36.82 -32.74
N GLY A 51 1.85 36.74 -31.86
CA GLY A 51 0.44 36.69 -32.22
C GLY A 51 -0.46 36.68 -31.00
N ASP A 52 -1.03 37.85 -30.68
CA ASP A 52 -2.09 38.11 -29.70
C ASP A 52 -3.06 36.94 -29.44
N LEU A 53 -3.18 36.48 -28.18
CA LEU A 53 -4.41 35.86 -27.70
C LEU A 53 -4.52 35.84 -26.15
N LEU A 54 -5.33 36.78 -25.64
CA LEU A 54 -6.22 36.71 -24.47
C LEU A 54 -5.73 36.03 -23.17
N ASP A 55 -5.54 36.88 -22.17
CA ASP A 55 -5.57 36.68 -20.72
C ASP A 55 -6.49 35.54 -20.24
N ILE A 56 -5.89 34.41 -19.85
CA ILE A 56 -6.41 33.49 -18.83
C ILE A 56 -5.21 33.07 -17.97
N GLY A 57 -5.13 33.62 -16.77
CA GLY A 57 -4.16 33.21 -15.77
C GLY A 57 -4.39 31.78 -15.27
N ASP A 58 -3.30 31.23 -14.74
CA ASP A 58 -3.20 30.04 -13.88
C ASP A 58 -3.14 28.67 -14.59
N GLU A 59 -1.97 28.33 -15.12
CA GLU A 59 -1.56 26.95 -15.44
C GLU A 59 -0.14 26.69 -14.89
N VAL A 60 -0.12 26.06 -13.71
CA VAL A 60 0.72 24.90 -13.31
C VAL A 60 2.12 24.75 -13.91
N GLY A 61 3.11 25.34 -13.23
CA GLY A 61 4.49 24.86 -13.24
C GLY A 61 4.74 23.88 -12.09
N PHE A 62 4.49 22.58 -12.30
CA PHE A 62 5.06 21.54 -11.45
C PHE A 62 6.44 21.19 -12.00
N ASN A 63 7.51 21.54 -11.28
CA ASN A 63 8.80 20.82 -11.30
C ASN A 63 9.61 21.22 -10.05
N ASN A 64 10.21 20.22 -9.41
CA ASN A 64 11.12 20.26 -8.25
C ASN A 64 10.52 20.63 -6.89
N PHE A 65 10.05 19.62 -6.16
CA PHE A 65 10.07 19.64 -4.69
C PHE A 65 11.39 19.00 -4.23
N ASP A 66 12.43 19.84 -4.12
CA ASP A 66 13.59 19.56 -3.29
C ASP A 66 13.14 19.65 -1.83
N PHE A 67 13.19 18.52 -1.12
CA PHE A 67 12.96 18.44 0.31
C PHE A 67 14.23 18.89 1.04
N GLU A 68 14.52 20.18 1.09
CA GLU A 68 15.40 20.78 2.10
C GLU A 68 14.90 22.18 2.47
N GLY A 69 14.22 22.27 3.62
CA GLY A 69 13.79 23.55 4.18
C GLY A 69 12.48 23.43 4.95
N GLY A 70 12.58 23.38 6.28
CA GLY A 70 11.43 23.36 7.18
C GLY A 70 10.52 24.57 6.97
N GLY A 71 9.23 24.28 6.83
CA GLY A 71 8.14 25.24 6.86
C GLY A 71 6.89 24.48 7.23
N ASP A 72 6.42 24.67 8.46
CA ASP A 72 5.23 24.05 9.00
C ASP A 72 4.04 24.28 8.05
N VAL A 73 3.54 23.20 7.45
CA VAL A 73 2.26 23.25 6.76
C VAL A 73 1.20 23.31 7.85
N ASP A 74 0.63 24.49 8.05
CA ASP A 74 -0.55 24.71 8.89
C ASP A 74 -1.75 23.89 8.35
N ILE A 75 -1.80 22.60 8.70
CA ILE A 75 -3.01 21.78 8.68
C ILE A 75 -3.85 22.19 9.89
N ALA A 76 -4.28 23.45 9.92
CA ALA A 76 -5.07 23.98 11.02
C ALA A 76 -6.16 24.90 10.48
N LYS A 77 -7.25 24.27 10.03
CA LYS A 77 -8.63 24.61 10.40
C LYS A 77 -9.62 23.69 9.66
N ASN A 78 -10.00 22.58 10.29
CA ASN A 78 -11.32 22.41 10.91
C ASN A 78 -11.61 20.92 11.23
N THR A 79 -12.20 20.70 12.41
CA THR A 79 -12.73 19.46 13.02
C THR A 79 -11.75 18.54 13.76
N GLY A 80 -12.11 18.26 15.02
CA GLY A 80 -11.28 17.60 16.03
C GLY A 80 -10.95 16.14 15.72
N ALA A 81 -9.90 15.95 14.94
CA ALA A 81 -9.23 14.66 14.81
C ALA A 81 -8.29 14.45 16.01
N ALA A 82 -8.46 13.30 16.69
CA ALA A 82 -7.48 12.78 17.64
C ALA A 82 -6.07 12.77 17.02
N PRO A 83 -4.98 12.85 17.81
CA PRO A 83 -3.63 12.77 17.28
C PRO A 83 -3.51 11.51 16.41
N VAL A 84 -3.19 11.72 15.15
CA VAL A 84 -2.96 10.63 14.20
C VAL A 84 -1.66 9.97 14.64
N CYS A 85 -1.74 8.85 15.35
CA CYS A 85 -0.58 8.13 15.88
C CYS A 85 0.25 7.42 14.80
N SER A 86 0.09 7.77 13.53
CA SER A 86 0.90 7.24 12.42
C SER A 86 1.32 8.36 11.49
N PRO A 87 2.58 8.33 11.01
CA PRO A 87 3.07 9.33 10.09
C PRO A 87 2.23 9.31 8.79
N PRO A 88 2.13 10.46 8.09
CA PRO A 88 1.53 10.51 6.78
C PRO A 88 2.21 9.53 5.80
N PRO A 89 1.48 8.99 4.80
CA PRO A 89 2.08 8.18 3.74
C PRO A 89 3.11 9.00 2.96
N ASN A 90 4.21 8.37 2.56
CA ASN A 90 5.18 9.00 1.67
C ASN A 90 4.64 9.09 0.22
N ALA A 91 5.26 9.95 -0.60
CA ALA A 91 4.84 10.19 -1.98
C ALA A 91 4.79 8.91 -2.83
N ALA A 92 5.76 8.00 -2.64
CA ALA A 92 5.80 6.73 -3.36
C ALA A 92 4.57 5.85 -3.07
N THR A 93 4.08 5.85 -1.83
CA THR A 93 2.87 5.10 -1.44
C THR A 93 1.63 5.66 -2.11
N ILE A 94 1.48 7.00 -2.12
CA ILE A 94 0.35 7.68 -2.76
C ILE A 94 0.36 7.39 -4.27
N GLN A 95 1.50 7.60 -4.93
CA GLN A 95 1.66 7.34 -6.37
C GLN A 95 1.41 5.87 -6.72
N LEU A 96 1.88 4.95 -5.87
CA LEU A 96 1.63 3.52 -6.06
C LEU A 96 0.14 3.22 -6.08
N VAL A 97 -0.65 3.76 -5.14
CA VAL A 97 -2.10 3.53 -5.08
C VAL A 97 -2.83 4.21 -6.24
N GLU A 98 -2.48 5.46 -6.55
CA GLU A 98 -3.03 6.16 -7.72
C GLU A 98 -2.76 5.41 -9.03
N SER A 99 -1.66 4.66 -9.13
CA SER A 99 -1.33 3.93 -10.37
C SER A 99 -2.26 2.75 -10.66
N PHE A 100 -2.93 2.19 -9.65
CA PHE A 100 -3.84 1.04 -9.80
C PHE A 100 -5.30 1.31 -9.42
N GLN A 101 -5.61 2.46 -8.81
CA GLN A 101 -6.99 2.87 -8.51
C GLN A 101 -7.49 3.87 -9.56
N PRO A 102 -8.60 3.60 -10.26
CA PRO A 102 -9.16 4.56 -11.18
C PRO A 102 -9.70 5.79 -10.42
N PHE A 103 -9.44 6.99 -10.94
CA PHE A 103 -10.04 8.21 -10.42
C PHE A 103 -11.50 8.34 -10.87
N SER A 104 -12.41 8.53 -9.91
CA SER A 104 -13.82 8.88 -10.17
C SER A 104 -14.18 10.22 -9.54
N PRO A 105 -14.48 11.27 -10.32
CA PRO A 105 -14.92 12.55 -9.78
C PRO A 105 -16.35 12.50 -9.21
N ASN A 106 -17.14 11.49 -9.57
CA ASN A 106 -18.53 11.30 -9.12
C ASN A 106 -18.64 10.08 -8.20
N ILE A 107 -19.72 10.03 -7.41
CA ILE A 107 -20.06 8.85 -6.61
C ILE A 107 -20.36 7.68 -7.53
N LEU A 108 -19.68 6.56 -7.31
CA LEU A 108 -19.98 5.27 -7.89
C LEU A 108 -20.79 4.45 -6.90
N THR A 109 -22.02 4.08 -7.29
CA THR A 109 -22.89 3.24 -6.47
C THR A 109 -22.45 1.79 -6.57
N GLY A 110 -22.00 1.22 -5.46
CA GLY A 110 -21.69 -0.21 -5.35
C GLY A 110 -22.81 -1.00 -4.68
N PRO A 111 -22.82 -2.34 -4.82
CA PRO A 111 -23.83 -3.20 -4.20
C PRO A 111 -23.77 -3.22 -2.67
N ARG A 112 -22.67 -2.77 -2.07
CA ARG A 112 -22.46 -2.75 -0.60
C ARG A 112 -22.07 -1.38 -0.07
N VAL A 113 -21.36 -0.58 -0.86
CA VAL A 113 -20.92 0.75 -0.47
C VAL A 113 -20.71 1.63 -1.69
N ASN A 114 -20.97 2.93 -1.53
CA ASN A 114 -20.67 3.94 -2.52
C ASN A 114 -19.20 4.34 -2.42
N THR A 115 -18.56 4.63 -3.55
CA THR A 115 -17.16 5.07 -3.60
C THR A 115 -16.98 6.36 -4.41
N ILE A 116 -15.91 7.10 -4.15
CA ILE A 116 -15.55 8.31 -4.90
C ILE A 116 -14.02 8.47 -4.94
N GLY A 117 -13.49 9.31 -5.83
CA GLY A 117 -12.07 9.59 -5.93
C GLY A 117 -11.29 8.35 -6.33
N PHE A 118 -10.22 8.04 -5.59
CA PHE A 118 -9.39 6.85 -5.79
C PHE A 118 -9.91 5.61 -5.04
N GLY A 119 -11.23 5.47 -4.91
CA GLY A 119 -11.86 4.35 -4.20
C GLY A 119 -12.22 4.63 -2.74
N HIS A 120 -12.25 5.91 -2.33
CA HIS A 120 -12.67 6.30 -0.98
C HIS A 120 -14.04 5.73 -0.66
N ARG A 121 -14.16 5.07 0.50
CA ARG A 121 -15.38 4.40 0.93
C ARG A 121 -16.29 5.38 1.65
N CYS A 122 -17.36 5.79 0.99
CA CYS A 122 -18.31 6.74 1.57
C CYS A 122 -19.00 6.16 2.82
N SER A 123 -19.04 6.95 3.89
CA SER A 123 -19.73 6.70 5.16
C SER A 123 -21.24 6.86 5.02
N SER A 124 -21.69 7.60 4.02
CA SER A 124 -23.10 7.82 3.70
C SER A 124 -23.35 7.70 2.19
N PRO A 125 -24.60 7.42 1.74
CA PRO A 125 -24.90 7.33 0.31
C PRO A 125 -24.57 8.60 -0.48
N ALA A 126 -24.67 9.77 0.17
CA ALA A 126 -24.39 11.08 -0.43
C ALA A 126 -22.91 11.48 -0.38
N CYS A 127 -22.05 10.70 0.28
CA CYS A 127 -20.61 10.98 0.43
C CYS A 127 -20.31 12.43 0.85
N ALA A 128 -21.05 12.95 1.84
CA ALA A 128 -20.98 14.36 2.26
C ALA A 128 -19.57 14.79 2.68
N GLU A 129 -18.76 13.86 3.19
CA GLU A 129 -17.35 14.04 3.53
C GLU A 129 -16.47 14.43 2.35
N ALA A 130 -16.88 14.13 1.11
CA ALA A 130 -16.15 14.52 -0.10
C ALA A 130 -16.47 15.96 -0.55
N GLY A 131 -17.46 16.61 0.06
CA GLY A 131 -17.87 17.98 -0.26
C GLY A 131 -18.69 18.08 -1.55
N LYS A 132 -18.44 19.13 -2.34
CA LYS A 132 -19.16 19.38 -3.59
C LYS A 132 -18.73 18.39 -4.67
N ILE A 133 -19.71 17.70 -5.26
CA ILE A 133 -19.50 16.71 -6.33
C ILE A 133 -19.93 17.35 -7.67
N PRO A 134 -19.17 17.15 -8.78
CA PRO A 134 -17.96 16.34 -8.91
C PRO A 134 -16.76 16.90 -8.15
N ILE A 135 -15.94 16.02 -7.58
CA ILE A 135 -14.73 16.40 -6.85
C ILE A 135 -13.54 16.59 -7.79
N SER A 136 -12.58 17.43 -7.38
CA SER A 136 -11.30 17.58 -8.07
C SER A 136 -10.37 16.41 -7.75
N ARG A 137 -9.31 16.25 -8.55
CA ARG A 137 -8.26 15.26 -8.27
C ARG A 137 -7.54 15.57 -6.95
N GLN A 138 -7.37 16.85 -6.61
CA GLN A 138 -6.77 17.26 -5.34
C GLN A 138 -7.64 16.85 -4.15
N THR A 139 -8.97 17.05 -4.23
CA THR A 139 -9.90 16.57 -3.20
C THR A 139 -9.86 15.05 -3.07
N ALA A 140 -9.80 14.32 -4.19
CA ALA A 140 -9.67 12.86 -4.17
C ALA A 140 -8.35 12.38 -3.55
N GLN A 141 -7.24 13.08 -3.80
CA GLN A 141 -5.95 12.77 -3.20
C GLN A 141 -5.96 13.03 -1.69
N ALA A 142 -6.62 14.10 -1.23
CA ALA A 142 -6.77 14.35 0.21
C ALA A 142 -7.57 13.22 0.91
N LEU A 143 -8.65 12.72 0.28
CA LEU A 143 -9.37 11.55 0.78
C LEU A 143 -8.48 10.29 0.79
N LEU A 144 -7.72 10.05 -0.27
CA LEU A 144 -6.79 8.93 -0.35
C LEU A 144 -5.72 8.97 0.75
N ILE A 145 -5.14 10.14 1.04
CA ILE A 145 -4.16 10.30 2.12
C ILE A 145 -4.77 9.92 3.47
N ASN A 146 -5.99 10.38 3.75
CA ASN A 146 -6.69 10.02 4.99
C ASN A 146 -6.96 8.51 5.09
N ASP A 147 -7.36 7.87 3.99
CA ASP A 147 -7.57 6.42 3.95
C ASP A 147 -6.25 5.66 4.15
N LEU A 148 -5.15 6.14 3.55
CA LEU A 148 -3.83 5.53 3.69
C LEU A 148 -3.25 5.68 5.09
N ILE A 149 -3.53 6.78 5.79
CA ILE A 149 -3.21 6.91 7.22
C ILE A 149 -3.88 5.79 8.02
N ALA A 150 -5.18 5.54 7.79
CA ALA A 150 -5.89 4.44 8.44
C ALA A 150 -5.33 3.06 8.03
N ALA A 151 -4.93 2.90 6.77
CA ALA A 151 -4.29 1.68 6.28
C ALA A 151 -2.93 1.43 6.95
N ILE A 152 -2.09 2.46 7.09
CA ILE A 152 -0.80 2.39 7.79
C ILE A 152 -1.01 2.02 9.25
N GLN A 153 -1.99 2.62 9.94
CA GLN A 153 -2.35 2.22 11.30
C GLN A 153 -2.78 0.74 11.35
N GLY A 154 -3.55 0.28 10.36
CA GLY A 154 -3.95 -1.12 10.22
C GLY A 154 -2.76 -2.06 10.05
N VAL A 155 -1.80 -1.70 9.18
CA VAL A 155 -0.55 -2.44 8.99
C VAL A 155 0.22 -2.50 10.29
N ASN A 156 0.43 -1.35 10.94
CA ASN A 156 1.13 -1.26 12.22
C ASN A 156 0.45 -2.17 13.25
N ASN A 157 -0.87 -2.20 13.35
CA ASN A 157 -1.56 -3.10 14.29
C ASN A 157 -1.40 -4.59 13.94
N ILE A 158 -1.21 -4.93 12.65
CA ILE A 158 -0.96 -6.30 12.20
C ILE A 158 0.48 -6.72 12.49
N VAL A 159 1.46 -5.83 12.30
CA VAL A 159 2.89 -6.16 12.43
C VAL A 159 3.46 -5.87 13.82
N SER A 160 2.93 -4.88 14.56
CA SER A 160 3.42 -4.47 15.90
C SER A 160 3.38 -5.54 16.98
N PRO A 161 2.45 -6.52 16.99
CA PRO A 161 2.55 -7.67 17.90
C PRO A 161 3.89 -8.41 17.76
N ASN A 162 4.57 -8.26 16.63
CA ASN A 162 5.87 -8.81 16.34
C ASN A 162 6.95 -7.72 16.48
N VAL A 163 7.39 -7.46 17.71
CA VAL A 163 8.41 -6.44 18.08
C VAL A 163 9.71 -6.54 17.27
N ARG A 164 9.94 -7.66 16.58
CA ARG A 164 11.14 -7.93 15.79
C ARG A 164 11.06 -7.43 14.34
N LEU A 165 9.85 -7.28 13.79
CA LEU A 165 9.64 -6.78 12.43
C LEU A 165 9.89 -5.28 12.32
N THR A 166 11.13 -4.90 12.02
CA THR A 166 11.48 -3.51 11.70
C THR A 166 11.32 -3.28 10.19
N LEU A 167 10.31 -2.50 9.81
CA LEU A 167 10.03 -2.18 8.41
C LEU A 167 10.38 -0.72 8.11
N THR A 168 10.89 -0.49 6.91
CA THR A 168 11.07 0.87 6.36
C THR A 168 9.73 1.47 5.95
N ASP A 169 9.67 2.81 5.82
CA ASP A 169 8.45 3.51 5.39
C ASP A 169 7.94 3.03 4.03
N ASN A 170 8.83 2.68 3.09
CA ASN A 170 8.44 2.13 1.79
C ASN A 170 7.82 0.73 1.91
N GLN A 171 8.29 -0.10 2.85
CA GLN A 171 7.70 -1.42 3.10
C GLN A 171 6.34 -1.30 3.79
N ILE A 172 6.21 -0.39 4.75
CA ILE A 172 4.91 -0.05 5.36
C ILE A 172 3.95 0.47 4.29
N GLY A 173 4.43 1.36 3.41
CA GLY A 173 3.68 1.89 2.27
C GLY A 173 3.16 0.80 1.32
N ALA A 174 4.02 -0.17 0.96
CA ALA A 174 3.64 -1.30 0.13
C ALA A 174 2.62 -2.23 0.81
N LEU A 175 2.73 -2.45 2.13
CA LEU A 175 1.73 -3.21 2.88
C LEU A 175 0.41 -2.42 2.99
N ALA A 176 0.48 -1.10 3.13
CA ALA A 176 -0.70 -0.23 3.19
C ALA A 176 -1.45 -0.21 1.86
N SER A 177 -0.74 -0.17 0.73
CA SER A 177 -1.35 -0.25 -0.61
C SER A 177 -2.02 -1.60 -0.87
N LEU A 178 -1.42 -2.69 -0.36
CA LEU A 178 -2.04 -4.00 -0.38
C LEU A 178 -3.28 -4.04 0.53
N LEU A 179 -3.18 -3.54 1.77
CA LEU A 179 -4.30 -3.46 2.72
C LEU A 179 -5.48 -2.71 2.12
N TYR A 180 -5.23 -1.58 1.44
CA TYR A 180 -6.24 -0.79 0.76
C TYR A 180 -7.07 -1.62 -0.23
N THR A 181 -6.43 -2.58 -0.90
CA THR A 181 -7.05 -3.42 -1.93
C THR A 181 -7.80 -4.62 -1.37
N ILE A 182 -7.19 -5.36 -0.42
CA ILE A 182 -7.71 -6.66 0.06
C ILE A 182 -8.34 -6.60 1.45
N GLY A 183 -8.15 -5.50 2.17
CA GLY A 183 -8.60 -5.31 3.54
C GLY A 183 -7.73 -5.97 4.61
N PRO A 184 -7.94 -5.61 5.89
CA PRO A 184 -7.07 -5.99 6.99
C PRO A 184 -7.11 -7.49 7.31
N GLN A 185 -8.29 -8.12 7.22
CA GLN A 185 -8.44 -9.54 7.55
C GLN A 185 -7.68 -10.43 6.56
N ALA A 186 -7.73 -10.12 5.26
CA ALA A 186 -7.00 -10.86 4.23
C ALA A 186 -5.49 -10.65 4.35
N LEU A 187 -5.05 -9.41 4.62
CA LEU A 187 -3.63 -9.12 4.83
C LEU A 187 -3.07 -9.90 6.02
N ARG A 188 -3.75 -9.88 7.16
CA ARG A 188 -3.32 -10.54 8.41
C ARG A 188 -3.04 -12.03 8.24
N VAL A 189 -3.84 -12.73 7.43
CA VAL A 189 -3.69 -14.18 7.20
C VAL A 189 -2.90 -14.51 5.93
N SER A 190 -2.32 -13.50 5.28
CA SER A 190 -1.59 -13.69 4.03
C SER A 190 -0.26 -14.43 4.24
N ARG A 191 0.17 -15.19 3.22
CA ARG A 191 1.52 -15.78 3.20
C ARG A 191 2.62 -14.72 3.25
N LEU A 192 2.34 -13.50 2.80
CA LEU A 192 3.28 -12.39 2.87
C LEU A 192 3.66 -12.07 4.32
N ILE A 193 2.68 -11.86 5.19
CA ILE A 193 2.92 -11.60 6.63
C ILE A 193 3.63 -12.80 7.27
N ALA A 194 3.16 -14.02 7.01
CA ALA A 194 3.80 -15.24 7.54
C ALA A 194 5.28 -15.36 7.13
N ASN A 195 5.62 -15.01 5.88
CA ASN A 195 6.99 -15.05 5.39
C ASN A 195 7.87 -13.94 5.99
N LEU A 196 7.32 -12.74 6.19
CA LEU A 196 8.02 -11.65 6.86
C LEU A 196 8.38 -12.07 8.30
N GLU A 197 7.42 -12.62 9.04
CA GLU A 197 7.63 -13.14 10.40
C GLU A 197 8.59 -14.34 10.47
N HIS A 198 8.68 -15.16 9.41
CA HIS A 198 9.60 -16.28 9.37
C HIS A 198 11.03 -15.84 9.07
N ARG A 199 11.23 -14.96 8.09
CA ARG A 199 12.57 -14.45 7.72
C ARG A 199 13.22 -13.73 8.89
N ASP A 200 12.46 -12.87 9.55
CA ASP A 200 12.91 -12.15 10.74
C ASP A 200 13.32 -13.07 11.91
N ARG A 201 12.77 -14.29 11.99
CA ARG A 201 13.20 -15.31 12.96
C ARG A 201 14.42 -16.11 12.54
N ALA A 202 14.72 -16.20 11.24
CA ALA A 202 15.80 -17.03 10.70
C ALA A 202 17.16 -16.33 10.69
N ASP A 203 17.18 -14.99 10.83
CA ASP A 203 18.41 -14.17 10.84
C ASP A 203 19.02 -14.01 12.27
N HIS A 204 18.66 -14.90 13.21
CA HIS A 204 19.14 -14.96 14.59
C HIS A 204 19.49 -16.39 15.02
#